data_AF-A0A7W8STF4-F1
#
_entry.id   AF-A0A7W8STF4-F1
#
_cell.length_a   1.000
_cell.length_b   1.000
_cell.length_c   1.000
_cell.angle_alpha   90.00
_cell.angle_beta   90.00
_cell.angle_gamma   90.00
#
_symmetry.space_group_name_H-M   'P 1'
#
loop_
_entity.id
_entity.type
_entity.pdbx_description
1 polymer ?
#
loop_
_entity_poly.entity_id
_entity_poly.type
_entity_poly.pdbx_seq_one_letter_code
_entity_poly.pdbx_strand_id
1 'polypeptide(L)'
;MTTSTTMHPDSSSTWPLAHATFYINGDAVSPDFWTDYFGVTPSRSRTKGEPYLYPSGKLSDHPAKRGSWAVESERAVQSNQLEPHLRYLIKTLALPRHGLRDLVCRDGVAMSIWCYWMNETGDRMPDVPDDIRAMMEAMGGTIEIDEYR
;
A
#
# COMPACT_ATOMS: atom_id res chain seq x y z
N MET A 1 30.17 -44.31 -14.84
CA MET A 1 30.25 -43.36 -13.70
C MET A 1 29.47 -42.13 -14.11
N THR A 2 28.26 -42.00 -13.59
CA THR A 2 27.28 -40.99 -13.99
C THR A 2 27.16 -40.01 -12.84
N THR A 3 27.70 -38.81 -12.97
CA THR A 3 27.49 -37.74 -11.98
C THR A 3 26.23 -36.99 -12.36
N SER A 4 25.12 -37.35 -11.71
CA SER A 4 23.94 -36.48 -11.59
C SER A 4 24.34 -35.21 -10.85
N THR A 5 24.33 -34.08 -11.55
CA THR A 5 24.34 -32.77 -10.89
C THR A 5 22.90 -32.38 -10.63
N THR A 6 22.47 -32.61 -9.39
CA THR A 6 21.36 -31.87 -8.81
C THR A 6 21.85 -30.45 -8.58
N MET A 7 21.29 -29.48 -9.30
CA MET A 7 21.29 -28.08 -8.88
C MET A 7 19.85 -27.62 -8.73
N HIS A 8 19.59 -27.13 -7.53
CA HIS A 8 18.32 -26.61 -7.04
C HIS A 8 17.72 -25.57 -7.99
N PRO A 9 16.39 -25.49 -8.13
CA PRO A 9 15.79 -24.29 -8.69
C PRO A 9 16.08 -23.13 -7.73
N ASP A 10 16.89 -22.17 -8.19
CA ASP A 10 16.88 -20.81 -7.64
C ASP A 10 15.43 -20.35 -7.65
N SER A 11 14.80 -20.40 -6.50
CA SER A 11 13.50 -19.76 -6.28
C SER A 11 13.80 -18.29 -6.05
N SER A 12 14.28 -17.60 -7.10
CA SER A 12 14.27 -16.15 -7.12
C SER A 12 12.81 -15.75 -7.16
N SER A 13 12.27 -15.55 -5.97
CA SER A 13 10.90 -15.12 -5.82
C SER A 13 10.76 -13.83 -6.63
N THR A 14 9.92 -13.85 -7.66
CA THR A 14 9.72 -12.71 -8.57
C THR A 14 8.84 -11.66 -7.90
N TRP A 15 8.99 -11.49 -6.59
CA TRP A 15 8.27 -10.50 -5.80
C TRP A 15 9.04 -9.19 -5.85
N PRO A 16 8.37 -8.06 -6.12
CA PRO A 16 9.04 -6.77 -6.13
C PRO A 16 9.61 -6.47 -4.75
N LEU A 17 10.88 -6.04 -4.70
CA LEU A 17 11.59 -5.79 -3.44
C LEU A 17 11.21 -4.45 -2.78
N ALA A 18 10.30 -3.72 -3.44
CA ALA A 18 9.70 -2.50 -2.95
C ALA A 18 8.31 -2.34 -3.56
N HIS A 19 7.33 -1.87 -2.79
CA HIS A 19 6.09 -1.30 -3.31
C HIS A 19 5.47 -0.38 -2.27
N ALA A 20 4.48 0.41 -2.68
CA ALA A 20 3.77 1.31 -1.79
C ALA A 20 2.26 1.07 -1.86
N THR A 21 1.59 1.25 -0.73
CA THR A 21 0.13 1.17 -0.65
C THR A 21 -0.39 2.40 0.08
N PHE A 22 -1.26 3.16 -0.59
CA PHE A 22 -2.01 4.24 0.05
C PHE A 22 -3.22 3.66 0.77
N TYR A 23 -3.48 4.14 1.98
CA TYR A 23 -4.61 3.73 2.80
C TYR A 23 -5.42 4.92 3.29
N ILE A 24 -6.74 4.74 3.29
CA ILE A 24 -7.66 5.38 4.23
C ILE A 24 -8.17 4.31 5.19
N ASN A 25 -7.94 4.51 6.50
CA ASN A 25 -8.29 3.55 7.54
C ASN A 25 -9.09 4.22 8.65
N GLY A 26 -10.13 3.55 9.14
CA GLY A 26 -10.94 4.09 10.23
C GLY A 26 -12.26 3.37 10.36
N ASP A 27 -12.93 3.58 11.49
CA ASP A 27 -14.18 2.90 11.78
C ASP A 27 -15.32 3.40 10.88
N ALA A 28 -15.25 4.66 10.44
CA ALA A 28 -16.23 5.31 9.57
C ALA A 28 -15.91 5.18 8.06
N VAL A 29 -14.91 4.38 7.68
CA VAL A 29 -14.54 4.22 6.26
C VAL A 29 -15.66 3.51 5.50
N SER A 30 -16.18 4.21 4.47
CA SER A 30 -17.07 3.65 3.45
C SER A 30 -16.29 3.45 2.14
N PRO A 31 -16.06 2.20 1.69
CA PRO A 31 -15.33 1.93 0.46
C PRO A 31 -15.91 2.59 -0.78
N ASP A 32 -17.24 2.63 -0.92
CA ASP A 32 -17.91 3.21 -2.08
C ASP A 32 -17.66 4.72 -2.14
N PHE A 33 -17.80 5.42 -0.99
CA PHE A 33 -17.50 6.84 -0.91
C PHE A 33 -16.08 7.18 -1.37
N TRP A 34 -15.07 6.43 -0.90
CA TRP A 34 -13.67 6.70 -1.26
C TRP A 34 -13.36 6.30 -2.71
N THR A 35 -14.02 5.27 -3.23
CA THR A 35 -13.95 4.87 -4.63
C THR A 35 -14.47 5.99 -5.53
N ASP A 36 -15.65 6.55 -5.21
CA ASP A 36 -16.25 7.66 -5.94
C ASP A 36 -15.45 8.95 -5.79
N TYR A 37 -14.99 9.25 -4.57
CA TYR A 37 -14.18 10.42 -4.30
C TYR A 37 -12.90 10.40 -5.13
N PHE A 38 -12.14 9.30 -5.10
CA PHE A 38 -10.89 9.20 -5.85
C PHE A 38 -11.10 8.95 -7.35
N GLY A 39 -12.22 8.35 -7.74
CA GLY A 39 -12.46 7.89 -9.11
C GLY A 39 -11.57 6.68 -9.47
N VAL A 40 -11.17 5.88 -8.48
CA VAL A 40 -10.22 4.78 -8.61
C VAL A 40 -10.78 3.53 -7.94
N THR A 41 -10.72 2.39 -8.62
CA THR A 41 -11.05 1.09 -8.00
C THR A 41 -9.97 0.71 -6.98
N PRO A 42 -10.32 0.45 -5.71
CA PRO A 42 -9.34 0.04 -4.72
C PRO A 42 -8.75 -1.33 -5.04
N SER A 43 -7.48 -1.50 -4.73
CA SER A 43 -6.83 -2.83 -4.72
C SER A 43 -7.39 -3.69 -3.59
N ARG A 44 -7.72 -3.07 -2.45
CA ARG A 44 -8.30 -3.72 -1.27
C ARG A 44 -9.25 -2.78 -0.56
N SER A 45 -10.38 -3.30 -0.11
CA SER A 45 -11.30 -2.56 0.74
C SER A 45 -11.94 -3.46 1.77
N ARG A 46 -12.38 -2.87 2.88
CA ARG A 46 -13.09 -3.53 3.96
C ARG A 46 -14.09 -2.54 4.56
N THR A 47 -15.31 -3.01 4.81
CA THR A 47 -16.31 -2.31 5.61
C THR A 47 -16.27 -2.88 7.02
N LYS A 48 -16.22 -2.02 8.04
CA LYS A 48 -16.26 -2.48 9.43
C LYS A 48 -17.54 -3.29 9.68
N GLY A 49 -17.41 -4.42 10.38
CA GLY A 49 -18.54 -5.28 10.71
C GLY A 49 -18.92 -6.28 9.61
N GLU A 50 -18.31 -6.19 8.42
CA GLU A 50 -18.59 -7.12 7.32
C GLU A 50 -17.47 -8.15 7.15
N PRO A 51 -17.78 -9.36 6.64
CA PRO A 51 -16.77 -10.30 6.16
C PRO A 51 -15.91 -9.69 5.05
N TYR A 52 -14.66 -10.11 4.94
CA TYR A 52 -13.72 -9.65 3.92
C TYR A 52 -12.93 -10.81 3.33
N LEU A 53 -12.34 -10.62 2.15
CA LEU A 53 -11.47 -11.61 1.52
C LEU A 53 -10.01 -11.42 1.97
N TYR A 54 -9.35 -12.52 2.31
CA TYR A 54 -7.89 -12.56 2.42
C TYR A 54 -7.25 -12.47 1.03
N PRO A 55 -5.94 -12.14 0.93
CA PRO A 55 -5.21 -12.18 -0.34
C PRO A 55 -5.30 -13.52 -1.07
N SER A 56 -5.49 -14.63 -0.33
CA SER A 56 -5.73 -15.96 -0.88
C SER A 56 -7.11 -16.16 -1.53
N GLY A 57 -8.01 -15.19 -1.43
CA GLY A 57 -9.42 -15.31 -1.83
C GLY A 57 -10.31 -16.01 -0.81
N LYS A 58 -9.77 -16.49 0.32
CA LYS A 58 -10.58 -17.08 1.39
C LYS A 58 -11.41 -15.98 2.08
N LEU A 59 -12.69 -16.25 2.32
CA LEU A 59 -13.55 -15.39 3.15
C LEU A 59 -13.12 -15.45 4.62
N SER A 60 -13.14 -14.31 5.30
CA SER A 60 -12.80 -14.18 6.71
C SER A 60 -13.82 -14.86 7.61
N ASP A 61 -13.33 -15.60 8.61
CA ASP A 61 -14.18 -16.22 9.64
C ASP A 61 -14.73 -15.18 10.66
N HIS A 62 -14.16 -13.97 10.67
CA HIS A 62 -14.57 -12.88 11.54
C HIS A 62 -14.74 -11.57 10.76
N PRO A 63 -15.72 -10.73 11.13
CA PRO A 63 -15.91 -9.44 10.47
C PRO A 63 -14.71 -8.51 10.66
N ALA A 64 -14.52 -7.59 9.72
CA ALA A 64 -13.47 -6.60 9.80
C ALA A 64 -13.67 -5.72 11.05
N LYS A 65 -12.64 -5.64 11.90
CA LYS A 65 -12.66 -4.82 13.12
C LYS A 65 -12.70 -3.32 12.82
N ARG A 66 -12.24 -2.92 11.64
CA ARG A 66 -12.13 -1.53 11.16
C ARG A 66 -12.33 -1.51 9.64
N GLY A 67 -12.82 -0.39 9.11
CA GLY A 67 -12.91 -0.16 7.68
C GLY A 67 -11.57 0.29 7.08
N SER A 68 -11.35 -0.06 5.82
CA SER A 68 -10.15 0.31 5.07
C SER A 68 -10.45 0.45 3.60
N TRP A 69 -9.78 1.37 2.93
CA TRP A 69 -9.77 1.51 1.47
C TRP A 69 -8.32 1.75 1.03
N ALA A 70 -7.85 1.01 0.04
CA ALA A 70 -6.44 1.01 -0.32
C ALA A 70 -6.17 0.86 -1.83
N VAL A 71 -5.09 1.50 -2.29
CA VAL A 71 -4.55 1.36 -3.64
C VAL A 71 -3.07 0.99 -3.54
N GLU A 72 -2.69 -0.13 -4.17
CA GLU A 72 -1.34 -0.67 -4.19
C GLU A 72 -0.65 -0.40 -5.54
N SER A 73 0.66 -0.13 -5.51
CA SER A 73 1.46 0.09 -6.71
C SER A 73 2.10 -1.19 -7.28
N GLU A 74 2.09 -2.28 -6.51
CA GLU A 74 2.87 -3.51 -6.73
C GLU A 74 2.74 -4.05 -8.16
N ARG A 75 1.51 -4.13 -8.68
CA ARG A 75 1.23 -4.66 -10.02
C ARG A 75 1.43 -3.65 -11.15
N ALA A 76 1.45 -2.36 -10.83
CA ALA A 76 1.49 -1.27 -11.81
C ALA A 76 2.90 -0.76 -12.09
N VAL A 77 3.85 -0.99 -11.17
CA VAL A 77 5.20 -0.43 -11.22
C VAL A 77 6.23 -1.54 -11.08
N GLN A 78 7.06 -1.71 -12.11
CA GLN A 78 8.18 -2.65 -12.12
C GLN A 78 9.46 -1.94 -11.64
N SER A 79 9.60 -1.78 -10.33
CA SER A 79 10.78 -1.17 -9.71
C SER A 79 11.04 -1.72 -8.31
N ASN A 80 12.31 -1.85 -7.96
CA ASN A 80 12.78 -2.15 -6.61
C ASN A 80 13.13 -0.87 -5.82
N GLN A 81 12.68 0.31 -6.26
CA GLN A 81 12.85 1.58 -5.56
C GLN A 81 11.50 2.14 -5.14
N LEU A 82 11.39 2.75 -3.97
CA LEU A 82 10.11 3.29 -3.47
C LEU A 82 9.61 4.50 -4.27
N GLU A 83 10.50 5.38 -4.74
CA GLU A 83 10.09 6.61 -5.43
C GLU A 83 9.12 6.35 -6.60
N PRO A 84 9.40 5.47 -7.57
CA PRO A 84 8.47 5.17 -8.65
C PRO A 84 7.07 4.74 -8.18
N HIS A 85 6.99 3.98 -7.10
CA HIS A 85 5.72 3.53 -6.49
C HIS A 85 4.96 4.69 -5.85
N LEU A 86 5.66 5.57 -5.12
CA LEU A 86 5.07 6.76 -4.51
C LEU A 86 4.55 7.73 -5.57
N ARG A 87 5.34 8.00 -6.62
CA ARG A 87 4.96 8.85 -7.75
C ARG A 87 3.74 8.29 -8.49
N TYR A 88 3.65 6.96 -8.64
CA TYR A 88 2.47 6.30 -9.20
C TYR A 88 1.22 6.55 -8.35
N LEU A 89 1.28 6.39 -7.03
CA LEU A 89 0.14 6.63 -6.15
C LEU A 89 -0.31 8.09 -6.19
N ILE A 90 0.64 9.03 -6.15
CA ILE A 90 0.36 10.47 -6.24
C ILE A 90 -0.38 10.80 -7.54
N LYS A 91 0.12 10.28 -8.67
CA LYS A 91 -0.51 10.49 -9.98
C LYS A 91 -1.89 9.86 -10.05
N THR A 92 -2.02 8.61 -9.61
CA THR A 92 -3.26 7.82 -9.67
C THR A 92 -4.37 8.44 -8.83
N LEU A 93 -4.01 8.93 -7.64
CA LEU A 93 -4.96 9.54 -6.70
C LEU A 93 -5.08 11.05 -6.88
N ALA A 94 -4.33 11.65 -7.82
CA ALA A 94 -4.24 13.09 -8.04
C ALA A 94 -3.94 13.88 -6.75
N LEU A 95 -2.92 13.45 -6.00
CA LEU A 95 -2.48 14.11 -4.76
C LEU A 95 -1.53 15.29 -5.06
N PRO A 96 -1.53 16.34 -4.22
CA PRO A 96 -2.46 16.58 -3.12
C PRO A 96 -3.84 17.02 -3.63
N ARG A 97 -4.89 16.70 -2.88
CA ARG A 97 -6.27 17.14 -3.18
C ARG A 97 -6.75 18.21 -2.22
N HIS A 98 -7.35 19.26 -2.78
CA HIS A 98 -7.98 20.31 -1.98
C HIS A 98 -9.10 19.73 -1.09
N GLY A 99 -9.09 20.07 0.19
CA GLY A 99 -10.09 19.62 1.16
C GLY A 99 -9.94 18.17 1.66
N LEU A 100 -8.99 17.38 1.14
CA LEU A 100 -8.79 15.99 1.57
C LEU A 100 -8.44 15.91 3.06
N ARG A 101 -7.59 16.82 3.56
CA ARG A 101 -7.24 16.88 4.98
C ARG A 101 -8.46 17.11 5.85
N ASP A 102 -9.27 18.13 5.52
CA ASP A 102 -10.47 18.47 6.28
C ASP A 102 -11.47 17.32 6.27
N LEU A 103 -11.62 16.65 5.13
CA LEU A 103 -12.48 15.47 4.97
C LEU A 103 -12.03 14.32 5.87
N VAL A 104 -10.74 13.98 5.84
CA VAL A 104 -10.13 12.93 6.69
C VAL A 104 -10.30 13.25 8.17
N CYS A 105 -10.03 14.50 8.57
CA CYS A 105 -10.18 14.95 9.95
C CYS A 105 -11.64 14.93 10.42
N ARG A 106 -12.58 15.43 9.61
CA ARG A 106 -14.02 15.47 9.92
C ARG A 106 -14.58 14.06 10.15
N ASP A 107 -14.18 13.11 9.29
CA ASP A 107 -14.70 11.74 9.34
C ASP A 107 -13.95 10.86 10.36
N GLY A 108 -12.93 11.41 11.03
CA GLY A 108 -12.15 10.70 12.05
C GLY A 108 -11.41 9.48 11.50
N VAL A 109 -11.05 9.52 10.21
CA VAL A 109 -10.27 8.47 9.54
C VAL A 109 -8.81 8.90 9.44
N ALA A 110 -7.92 7.95 9.17
CA ALA A 110 -6.49 8.19 9.04
C ALA A 110 -6.04 7.92 7.60
N MET A 111 -5.09 8.72 7.13
CA MET A 111 -4.47 8.58 5.81
C MET A 111 -2.99 8.26 5.97
N SER A 112 -2.51 7.22 5.27
CA SER A 112 -1.10 6.81 5.35
C SER A 112 -0.65 6.15 4.06
N ILE A 113 0.64 6.26 3.73
CA ILE A 113 1.30 5.42 2.73
C ILE A 113 2.19 4.42 3.45
N TRP A 114 2.00 3.13 3.18
CA TRP A 114 2.84 2.06 3.70
C TRP A 114 3.79 1.60 2.60
N CYS A 115 5.07 1.60 2.90
CA CYS A 115 6.15 1.28 1.98
C CYS A 115 6.74 -0.08 2.37
N TYR A 116 6.39 -1.12 1.62
CA TYR A 116 7.04 -2.41 1.74
C TYR A 116 8.48 -2.31 1.22
N TRP A 117 9.44 -2.80 2.00
CA TRP A 117 10.85 -2.80 1.63
C TRP A 117 11.54 -4.10 2.05
N MET A 118 12.03 -4.86 1.08
CA MET A 118 12.70 -6.15 1.33
C MET A 118 14.23 -6.04 1.32
N ASN A 119 14.87 -5.93 2.49
CA ASN A 119 16.32 -5.70 2.61
C ASN A 119 17.09 -6.95 3.06
N GLU A 120 16.95 -8.07 2.34
CA GLU A 120 17.59 -9.36 2.69
C GLU A 120 19.10 -9.25 2.88
N THR A 121 19.77 -8.47 2.01
CA THR A 121 21.23 -8.28 2.00
C THR A 121 21.71 -7.24 3.02
N GLY A 122 20.79 -6.46 3.59
CA GLY A 122 21.10 -5.40 4.57
C GLY A 122 21.76 -4.14 4.00
N ASP A 123 22.02 -4.08 2.70
CA ASP A 123 22.72 -2.99 2.01
C ASP A 123 21.78 -2.07 1.21
N ARG A 124 20.47 -2.36 1.18
CA ARG A 124 19.47 -1.52 0.52
C ARG A 124 18.92 -0.50 1.51
N MET A 125 19.03 0.79 1.18
CA MET A 125 18.45 1.87 1.97
C MET A 125 17.12 2.33 1.38
N PRO A 126 16.01 2.31 2.14
CA PRO A 126 14.74 2.84 1.66
C PRO A 126 14.81 4.35 1.58
N ASP A 127 14.41 4.92 0.43
CA ASP A 127 14.35 6.36 0.23
C ASP A 127 12.93 6.82 -0.11
N VAL A 128 12.52 7.94 0.47
CA VAL A 128 11.25 8.61 0.21
C VAL A 128 11.58 10.07 -0.03
N PRO A 129 11.35 10.58 -1.25
CA PRO A 129 11.67 11.96 -1.61
C PRO A 129 11.06 13.00 -0.65
N ASP A 130 11.83 14.04 -0.34
CA ASP A 130 11.46 15.10 0.62
C ASP A 130 10.16 15.82 0.22
N ASP A 131 9.95 16.06 -1.07
CA ASP A 131 8.74 16.69 -1.58
C ASP A 131 7.49 15.83 -1.33
N ILE A 132 7.62 14.50 -1.40
CA ILE A 132 6.55 13.56 -1.09
C ILE A 132 6.27 13.52 0.42
N ARG A 133 7.32 13.56 1.26
CA ARG A 133 7.16 13.65 2.73
C ARG A 133 6.43 14.93 3.12
N ALA A 134 6.90 16.08 2.61
CA ALA A 134 6.30 17.38 2.88
C ALA A 134 4.83 17.45 2.41
N MET A 135 4.53 16.90 1.24
CA MET A 135 3.16 16.82 0.72
C MET A 135 2.27 15.96 1.64
N MET A 136 2.71 14.77 2.05
CA MET A 136 1.92 13.90 2.95
C MET A 136 1.68 14.56 4.31
N GLU A 137 2.69 15.19 4.88
CA GLU A 137 2.59 15.93 6.15
C GLU A 137 1.59 17.09 6.04
N ALA A 138 1.65 17.88 4.96
CA ALA A 138 0.74 19.00 4.74
C ALA A 138 -0.73 18.56 4.66
N MET A 139 -0.99 17.38 4.09
CA MET A 139 -2.32 16.76 4.05
C MET A 139 -2.72 16.07 5.36
N GLY A 140 -1.84 16.02 6.37
CA GLY A 140 -2.09 15.36 7.65
C GLY A 140 -2.01 13.83 7.60
N GLY A 141 -1.34 13.27 6.59
CA GLY A 141 -1.08 11.83 6.49
C GLY A 141 0.35 11.46 6.88
N THR A 142 0.62 10.16 6.98
CA THR A 142 1.96 9.63 7.31
C THR A 142 2.54 8.77 6.19
N ILE A 143 3.86 8.57 6.22
CA ILE A 143 4.55 7.59 5.38
C ILE A 143 5.30 6.64 6.32
N GLU A 144 4.95 5.37 6.27
CA GLU A 144 5.54 4.31 7.09
C GLU A 144 6.41 3.41 6.20
N ILE A 145 7.60 3.05 6.69
CA ILE A 145 8.48 2.07 6.03
C ILE A 145 8.36 0.76 6.81
N ASP A 146 7.92 -0.27 6.12
CA ASP A 146 7.80 -1.64 6.62
C ASP A 146 8.96 -2.45 6.04
N GLU A 147 10.09 -2.41 6.75
CA GLU A 147 11.34 -3.09 6.35
C GLU A 147 11.34 -4.55 6.82
N TYR A 148 11.58 -5.45 5.87
CA TYR A 148 11.75 -6.89 6.07
C TYR A 148 13.19 -7.30 5.80
N ARG A 149 13.65 -8.36 6.46
CA ARG A 149 14.96 -8.98 6.32
C ARG A 149 14.84 -10.47 6.13
#